data_AF-Q741L6-F1
#
_entry.id   AF-Q741L6-F1
#
_cell.length_a   1.000
_cell.length_b   1.000
_cell.length_c   1.000
_cell.angle_alpha   90.00
_cell.angle_beta   90.00
_cell.angle_gamma   90.00
#
_symmetry.space_group_name_H-M   'P 1'
#
loop_
_entity.id
_entity.type
_entity.pdbx_description
1 polymer ?
#
loop_
_entity_poly.entity_id
_entity_poly.type
_entity_poly.pdbx_seq_one_letter_code
_entity_poly.pdbx_strand_id
1 'polypeptide(L)'
;MRATWLKVVPDQLSRSLEFYRSSVLPELEQLDGFCSASLMVDHPACRRAVACSTFDSMDAMARNRDRATELRSRRVRELGAEVIDVAEFELAIAHLRVPELV
;
A
#
# COMPACT_ATOMS: atom_id res chain seq x y z
N MET A 1 10.73 1.08 3.16
CA MET A 1 9.32 1.42 2.87
C MET A 1 9.14 1.52 1.38
N ARG A 2 8.07 0.95 0.83
CA ARG A 2 7.70 1.07 -0.58
C ARG A 2 6.40 1.86 -0.70
N ALA A 3 6.41 2.92 -1.49
CA ALA A 3 5.24 3.71 -1.84
C ALA A 3 4.81 3.39 -3.27
N THR A 4 3.51 3.20 -3.48
CA THR A 4 2.89 3.03 -4.80
C THR A 4 1.82 4.10 -4.95
N TRP A 5 2.03 5.04 -5.87
CA TRP A 5 1.06 6.07 -6.19
C TRP A 5 0.07 5.55 -7.22
N LEU A 6 -1.20 5.85 -6.97
CA LEU A 6 -2.33 5.34 -7.74
C LEU A 6 -3.19 6.52 -8.19
N LYS A 7 -3.68 6.45 -9.42
CA LYS A 7 -4.85 7.20 -9.86
C LYS A 7 -6.09 6.33 -9.62
N VAL A 8 -7.10 6.91 -8.99
CA VAL A 8 -8.34 6.20 -8.62
C VAL A 8 -9.53 6.82 -9.34
N VAL A 9 -10.56 6.00 -9.58
CA VAL A 9 -11.86 6.44 -10.11
C VAL A 9 -12.74 6.89 -8.93
N PRO A 10 -13.18 8.16 -8.85
CA PRO A 10 -13.88 8.70 -7.68
C PRO A 10 -15.09 7.88 -7.24
N ASP A 11 -15.91 7.43 -8.19
CA ASP A 11 -17.15 6.69 -7.93
C ASP A 11 -16.93 5.27 -7.36
N GLN A 12 -15.69 4.79 -7.34
CA GLN A 12 -15.34 3.46 -6.85
C GLN A 12 -14.61 3.47 -5.50
N LEU A 13 -14.38 4.64 -4.89
CA LEU A 13 -13.51 4.76 -3.72
C LEU A 13 -13.86 3.79 -2.58
N SER A 14 -15.12 3.76 -2.15
CA SER A 14 -15.54 2.89 -1.03
C SER A 14 -15.29 1.40 -1.33
N ARG A 15 -15.55 0.98 -2.57
CA ARG A 15 -15.28 -0.39 -3.02
C ARG A 15 -13.79 -0.68 -3.07
N SER A 16 -12.98 0.26 -3.57
CA SER A 16 -11.53 0.12 -3.63
C SER A 16 -10.89 0.05 -2.24
N LEU A 17 -11.43 0.79 -1.26
CA LEU A 17 -10.99 0.71 0.14
C LEU A 17 -11.30 -0.66 0.76
N GLU A 18 -12.52 -1.17 0.55
CA GLU A 18 -12.91 -2.49 1.04
C GLU A 18 -12.08 -3.60 0.37
N PHE A 19 -11.85 -3.49 -0.94
CA PHE A 19 -11.00 -4.42 -1.67
C PHE A 19 -9.54 -4.37 -1.18
N TYR A 20 -9.00 -3.18 -0.93
CA TYR A 20 -7.66 -3.05 -0.35
C TYR A 20 -7.57 -3.78 1.00
N ARG A 21 -8.55 -3.57 1.88
CA ARG A 21 -8.59 -4.18 3.21
C ARG A 21 -8.75 -5.70 3.17
N SER A 22 -9.66 -6.20 2.34
CA SER A 22 -10.04 -7.62 2.30
C SER A 22 -9.13 -8.50 1.45
N SER A 23 -8.43 -7.92 0.46
CA SER A 23 -7.67 -8.68 -0.54
C SER A 23 -6.21 -8.28 -0.62
N VAL A 24 -5.89 -6.99 -0.64
CA VAL A 24 -4.49 -6.53 -0.82
C VAL A 24 -3.71 -6.64 0.49
N LEU A 25 -4.28 -6.16 1.60
CA LEU A 25 -3.60 -6.16 2.90
C LEU A 25 -3.21 -7.58 3.36
N PRO A 26 -4.08 -8.61 3.28
CA PRO A 26 -3.69 -9.97 3.66
C PRO A 26 -2.56 -10.57 2.82
N GLU A 27 -2.48 -10.22 1.53
CA GLU A 27 -1.35 -10.65 0.68
C GLU A 27 -0.05 -9.91 1.03
N LEU A 28 -0.14 -8.64 1.45
CA LEU A 28 1.03 -7.90 1.95
C LEU A 28 1.53 -8.46 3.29
N GLU A 29 0.63 -8.85 4.18
CA GLU A 29 0.95 -9.46 5.49
C GLU A 29 1.71 -10.78 5.36
N GLN A 30 1.57 -11.48 4.23
CA GLN A 30 2.30 -12.72 3.94
C GLN A 30 3.72 -12.48 3.41
N LEU A 31 4.12 -11.24 3.14
CA LEU A 31 5.46 -10.92 2.68
C LEU A 31 6.46 -10.98 3.84
N ASP A 32 7.61 -11.59 3.59
CA ASP A 32 8.68 -11.70 4.58
C ASP A 32 9.10 -10.30 5.08
N GLY A 33 9.23 -10.16 6.40
CA GLY A 33 9.60 -8.88 7.03
C GLY A 33 8.55 -7.78 6.93
N PHE A 34 7.30 -8.06 6.55
CA PHE A 34 6.22 -7.06 6.57
C PHE A 34 6.00 -6.52 8.00
N CYS A 35 5.93 -5.19 8.15
CA CYS A 35 5.67 -4.54 9.43
C CYS A 35 4.33 -3.82 9.47
N SER A 36 3.99 -3.10 8.39
CA SER A 36 2.77 -2.31 8.33
C SER A 36 2.41 -1.92 6.91
N ALA A 37 1.14 -1.57 6.72
CA ALA A 37 0.69 -0.89 5.51
C ALA A 37 -0.27 0.25 5.85
N SER A 38 -0.26 1.28 5.01
CA SER A 38 -1.24 2.36 5.03
C SER A 38 -1.69 2.69 3.62
N LEU A 39 -2.95 3.10 3.50
CA LEU A 39 -3.52 3.62 2.26
C LEU A 39 -4.04 5.02 2.56
N MET A 40 -3.46 6.02 1.89
CA MET A 40 -3.89 7.41 1.97
C MET A 40 -4.60 7.77 0.67
N VAL A 41 -5.75 8.44 0.78
CA VAL A 41 -6.54 8.87 -0.37
C VAL A 41 -6.74 10.38 -0.30
N ASP A 42 -6.58 11.05 -1.43
CA ASP A 42 -6.93 12.45 -1.61
C ASP A 42 -8.46 12.59 -1.55
N HIS A 43 -9.01 13.03 -0.42
CA HIS A 43 -10.44 13.23 -0.19
C HIS A 43 -10.71 14.73 0.04
N PRO A 44 -11.78 15.33 -0.56
CA PRO A 44 -12.91 14.69 -1.24
C PRO A 44 -12.77 14.55 -2.77
N ALA A 45 -11.65 14.98 -3.37
CA ALA A 45 -11.48 14.93 -4.81
C ALA A 45 -11.44 13.48 -5.35
N CYS A 46 -10.95 12.54 -4.54
CA CYS A 46 -10.93 11.09 -4.78
C CYS A 46 -10.24 10.69 -6.09
N ARG A 47 -9.16 11.40 -6.48
CA ARG A 47 -8.46 11.17 -7.75
C ARG A 47 -7.11 10.47 -7.59
N ARG A 48 -6.52 10.54 -6.40
CA ARG A 48 -5.18 10.01 -6.11
C ARG A 48 -5.19 9.24 -4.80
N ALA A 49 -4.39 8.18 -4.76
CA ALA A 49 -4.09 7.46 -3.54
C ALA A 49 -2.61 7.08 -3.50
N VAL A 50 -2.09 6.83 -2.30
CA VAL A 50 -0.78 6.23 -2.12
C VAL A 50 -0.90 5.07 -1.14
N ALA A 51 -0.48 3.90 -1.61
CA ALA A 51 -0.33 2.70 -0.79
C ALA A 51 1.11 2.59 -0.35
N CYS A 52 1.31 2.49 0.96
CA CYS A 52 2.61 2.44 1.61
C CYS A 52 2.75 1.11 2.33
N SER A 53 3.81 0.35 2.06
CA SER A 53 4.17 -0.83 2.83
C SER A 53 5.55 -0.68 3.46
N THR A 54 5.66 -1.06 4.73
CA THR A 54 6.90 -1.00 5.51
C THR A 54 7.39 -2.40 5.78
N PHE A 55 8.70 -2.57 5.68
CA PHE A 55 9.40 -3.82 5.95
C PHE A 55 10.47 -3.59 7.02
N ASP A 56 10.86 -4.63 7.74
CA ASP A 56 11.86 -4.59 8.81
C ASP A 56 13.27 -4.23 8.32
N SER A 57 13.53 -4.45 7.03
CA SER A 57 14.83 -4.28 6.41
C SER A 57 14.71 -3.99 4.91
N MET A 58 15.74 -3.37 4.35
CA MET A 58 15.84 -3.19 2.90
C MET A 58 16.00 -4.52 2.17
N ASP A 59 16.69 -5.50 2.77
CA ASP A 59 16.88 -6.82 2.19
C ASP A 59 15.55 -7.59 2.08
N ALA A 60 14.70 -7.55 3.11
CA ALA A 60 13.35 -8.11 3.02
C ALA A 60 12.54 -7.43 1.90
N MET A 61 12.61 -6.11 1.80
CA MET A 61 11.94 -5.37 0.73
C MET A 61 12.45 -5.77 -0.67
N ALA A 62 13.76 -5.98 -0.82
CA ALA A 62 14.38 -6.41 -2.07
C ALA A 62 13.97 -7.85 -2.45
N ARG A 63 13.98 -8.80 -1.50
CA ARG A 63 13.50 -10.18 -1.71
C ARG A 63 12.04 -10.23 -2.17
N ASN A 64 11.23 -9.32 -1.64
CA ASN A 64 9.80 -9.24 -1.97
C ASN A 64 9.49 -8.43 -3.25
N ARG A 65 10.49 -7.91 -3.98
CA ARG A 65 10.26 -7.00 -5.10
C ARG A 65 9.41 -7.61 -6.22
N ASP A 66 9.70 -8.85 -6.60
CA ASP A 66 8.99 -9.52 -7.69
C ASP A 66 7.56 -9.86 -7.26
N ARG A 67 7.39 -10.47 -6.08
CA ARG A 67 6.10 -10.79 -5.49
C ARG A 67 5.19 -9.56 -5.33
N ALA A 68 5.77 -8.44 -4.87
CA ALA A 68 5.03 -7.18 -4.75
C ALA A 68 4.67 -6.57 -6.11
N THR A 69 5.51 -6.77 -7.13
CA THR A 69 5.23 -6.32 -8.50
C THR A 69 4.12 -7.15 -9.15
N GLU A 70 4.13 -8.46 -8.95
CA GLU A 70 3.03 -9.35 -9.36
C GLU A 70 1.72 -8.99 -8.66
N LEU A 71 1.75 -8.84 -7.33
CA LEU A 71 0.59 -8.45 -6.52
C LEU A 71 -0.05 -7.17 -7.09
N ARG A 72 0.76 -6.13 -7.30
CA ARG A 72 0.28 -4.87 -7.87
C ARG A 72 -0.27 -5.06 -9.27
N SER A 73 0.45 -5.74 -10.15
CA SER A 73 0.04 -5.96 -11.53
C SER A 73 -1.30 -6.70 -11.64
N ARG A 74 -1.59 -7.63 -10.72
CA ARG A 74 -2.86 -8.35 -10.65
C ARG A 74 -3.97 -7.49 -10.04
N ARG A 75 -3.72 -6.88 -8.88
CA ARG A 75 -4.75 -6.25 -8.04
C ARG A 75 -5.11 -4.82 -8.46
N VAL A 76 -4.20 -4.07 -9.07
CA VAL A 76 -4.45 -2.66 -9.47
C VAL A 76 -5.64 -2.53 -10.43
N ARG A 77 -5.75 -3.46 -11.39
CA ARG A 77 -6.87 -3.49 -12.33
C ARG A 77 -8.19 -3.79 -11.63
N GLU A 78 -8.18 -4.74 -10.69
CA GLU A 78 -9.35 -5.10 -9.88
C GLU A 78 -9.80 -3.95 -8.96
N LEU A 79 -8.83 -3.14 -8.50
CA LEU A 79 -9.05 -1.94 -7.70
C LEU A 79 -9.66 -0.78 -8.52
N GLY A 80 -9.75 -0.90 -9.85
CA GLY A 80 -10.16 0.17 -10.76
C GLY A 80 -9.17 1.33 -10.78
N ALA A 81 -7.91 1.07 -10.46
CA ALA A 81 -6.87 2.07 -10.31
C ALA A 81 -5.78 1.92 -11.39
N GLU A 82 -4.96 2.94 -11.53
CA GLU A 82 -3.79 2.96 -12.40
C GLU A 82 -2.56 3.30 -11.55
N VAL A 83 -1.47 2.52 -11.67
CA VAL A 83 -0.21 2.85 -10.99
C VAL A 83 0.45 4.01 -11.73
N ILE A 84 0.72 5.09 -10.99
CA ILE A 84 1.42 6.27 -11.49
C ILE A 84 2.93 6.09 -11.31
N ASP A 85 3.35 5.68 -10.10
CA ASP A 85 4.76 5.58 -9.77
C ASP A 85 4.98 4.64 -8.57
N VAL A 86 6.22 4.20 -8.42
CA VAL A 86 6.70 3.34 -7.34
C VAL A 86 8.07 3.82 -6.89
N ALA A 87 8.22 4.07 -5.60
CA ALA A 87 9.52 4.36 -5.03
C ALA A 87 9.77 3.59 -3.73
N GLU A 88 11.04 3.27 -3.50
CA GLU A 88 11.55 2.64 -2.29
C GLU A 88 12.33 3.69 -1.49
N PHE A 89 12.08 3.74 -0.19
CA PHE A 89 12.66 4.69 0.74
C PHE A 89 13.19 3.97 1.97
N GLU A 90 14.30 4.46 2.51
CA GLU A 90 14.72 4.14 3.87
C GLU A 90 13.79 4.86 4.86
N LEU A 91 13.24 4.12 5.81
CA LEU A 91 12.40 4.69 6.86
C LEU A 91 13.27 4.98 8.08
N ALA A 92 13.91 6.15 8.10
CA ALA A 92 14.81 6.55 9.18
C ALA A 92 14.09 6.75 10.53
N ILE A 93 12.83 7.21 10.50
CA ILE A 93 12.01 7.45 11.68
C ILE A 93 10.59 6.93 11.43
N ALA A 94 10.14 6.03 12.30
CA ALA A 94 8.77 5.53 12.31
C ALA A 94 8.12 5.90 13.65
N HIS A 95 7.42 7.04 13.72
CA HIS A 95 6.68 7.45 14.91
C HIS A 95 5.19 7.22 14.71
N LEU A 96 4.64 6.22 15.39
CA LEU A 96 3.21 5.98 15.43
C LEU A 96 2.64 6.73 16.64
N ARG A 97 1.82 7.76 16.41
CA ARG A 97 0.93 8.29 17.46
C ARG A 97 -0.24 7.33 17.61
N VAL A 98 -0.01 6.19 18.23
CA VAL A 98 -1.10 5.32 18.71
C VAL A 98 -1.57 5.97 20.02
N PRO A 99 -2.84 6.35 20.17
CA PRO A 99 -3.38 6.62 21.49
C PRO A 99 -3.12 5.38 22.35
N GLU A 100 -2.57 5.55 23.55
CA GLU A 100 -2.41 4.43 24.48
C GLU A 100 -3.75 3.71 24.60
N LEU A 101 -3.78 2.41 24.29
CA LEU A 101 -4.95 1.58 24.54
C LEU A 101 -5.03 1.42 26.06
N VAL A 102 -5.83 2.27 26.71
CA VAL A 102 -6.22 2.15 28.12
C VAL A 102 -7.34 1.13 28.25
#